data_AF-A0A1X2HJR8-F1
#
_entry.id   AF-A0A1X2HJR8-F1
#
_cell.length_a   1.000
_cell.length_b   1.000
_cell.length_c   1.000
_cell.angle_alpha   90.00
_cell.angle_beta   90.00
_cell.angle_gamma   90.00
#
_symmetry.space_group_name_H-M   'P 1'
#
loop_
_entity.id
_entity.type
_entity.pdbx_description
1 polymer ?
#
loop_
_entity_poly.entity_id
_entity_poly.type
_entity_poly.pdbx_seq_one_letter_code
_entity_poly.pdbx_strand_id
1 'polypeptide(L)' 'SASAWSALWRTPMPHIARSTWYRLLHLHVSCAALLHRIMPDKVTSPICRICQVASESPDDMILTCPTKQSLF' A
#
# COMPACT_ATOMS: atom_id res chain seq x y z
N SER A 1 12.26 13.98 -7.31
CA SER A 1 12.38 15.23 -8.09
C SER A 1 11.08 15.48 -8.86
N ALA A 2 10.82 16.72 -9.30
CA ALA A 2 9.64 17.06 -10.12
C ALA A 2 9.56 16.28 -11.46
N SER A 3 10.71 15.83 -11.98
CA SER A 3 10.79 15.00 -13.19
C SER A 3 10.22 13.60 -12.99
N ALA A 4 10.52 12.93 -11.88
CA ALA A 4 9.98 11.60 -11.57
C ALA A 4 8.46 11.65 -11.34
N TRP A 5 7.98 12.70 -10.67
CA TRP A 5 6.55 12.94 -10.49
C TRP A 5 5.83 13.10 -11.83
N SER A 6 6.37 13.94 -12.71
CA SER A 6 5.79 14.16 -14.05
C SER A 6 5.81 12.89 -14.90
N ALA A 7 6.89 12.10 -14.82
CA ALA A 7 6.99 10.83 -15.52
C ALA A 7 5.91 9.84 -15.06
N LEU A 8 5.74 9.67 -13.74
CA LEU A 8 4.74 8.77 -13.16
C LEU A 8 3.32 9.05 -13.70
N TRP A 9 2.91 10.32 -13.76
CA TRP A 9 1.56 10.67 -14.20
C TRP A 9 1.36 10.59 -15.72
N ARG A 10 2.45 10.69 -16.49
CA ARG A 10 2.44 10.53 -17.95
C ARG A 10 2.50 9.08 -18.40
N THR A 11 2.99 8.17 -17.55
CA THR A 11 3.00 6.74 -17.85
C THR A 11 1.57 6.24 -18.15
N PRO A 12 1.36 5.51 -19.26
CA PRO A 12 0.11 4.82 -19.52
C PRO A 12 -0.14 3.81 -18.40
N MET A 13 -1.21 4.02 -17.63
CA MET A 13 -1.57 3.16 -16.51
C MET A 13 -3.09 2.96 -16.48
N PRO A 14 -3.58 1.77 -16.12
CA PRO A 14 -4.98 1.58 -15.78
C PRO A 14 -5.39 2.57 -14.68
N HIS A 15 -6.64 3.04 -14.74
CA HIS A 15 -7.18 4.00 -13.77
C HIS A 15 -7.03 3.50 -12.31
N ILE A 16 -7.21 2.19 -12.10
CA ILE A 16 -7.05 1.55 -10.79
C ILE A 16 -5.61 1.69 -10.29
N ALA A 17 -4.61 1.38 -11.12
CA ALA A 17 -3.20 1.50 -10.75
C ALA A 17 -2.84 2.95 -10.41
N ARG A 18 -3.33 3.93 -11.19
CA ARG A 18 -3.13 5.36 -10.92
C ARG A 18 -3.70 5.78 -9.56
N SER A 19 -4.92 5.32 -9.25
CA SER A 19 -5.58 5.60 -7.97
C SER A 19 -4.82 4.98 -6.79
N THR A 20 -4.30 3.78 -6.96
CA THR A 20 -3.47 3.08 -5.97
C THR A 20 -2.18 3.85 -5.69
N TRP A 21 -1.45 4.27 -6.73
CA TRP A 21 -0.23 5.08 -6.59
C TRP A 21 -0.51 6.42 -5.90
N TYR A 22 -1.58 7.11 -6.28
CA TYR A 22 -1.99 8.36 -5.63
C TYR A 22 -2.20 8.14 -4.12
N ARG A 23 -3.00 7.14 -3.74
CA ARG A 23 -3.25 6.83 -2.33
C ARG A 23 -1.98 6.47 -1.57
N LEU A 24 -1.09 5.68 -2.19
CA LEU A 24 0.20 5.32 -1.58
C LEU A 24 1.07 6.55 -1.31
N LEU A 25 1.25 7.40 -2.30
CA LEU A 25 2.09 8.60 -2.19
C LEU A 25 1.56 9.62 -1.16
N HIS A 26 0.24 9.64 -0.96
CA HIS A 26 -0.40 10.45 0.06
C HIS A 26 -0.62 9.73 1.39
N LEU A 27 -0.10 8.50 1.57
CA LEU A 27 -0.28 7.66 2.77
C LEU A 27 -1.75 7.40 3.14
N HIS A 28 -2.65 7.46 2.16
CA HIS A 28 -4.08 7.20 2.28
C HIS A 28 -4.43 5.77 1.86
N VAL A 29 -3.64 4.82 2.34
CA VAL A 29 -3.80 3.40 2.03
C VAL A 29 -4.37 2.69 3.25
N SER A 30 -5.40 1.87 3.03
CA SER A 30 -6.08 1.08 4.05
C SER A 30 -5.25 -0.13 4.53
N CYS A 31 -4.00 0.09 4.93
CA CYS A 31 -3.14 -0.96 5.45
C CYS A 31 -3.64 -1.48 6.81
N ALA A 32 -3.30 -2.72 7.15
CA ALA A 32 -3.76 -3.36 8.38
C ALA A 32 -3.42 -2.54 9.64
N ALA A 33 -2.24 -1.92 9.70
CA ALA A 33 -1.86 -1.06 10.82
C ALA A 33 -2.79 0.16 10.98
N LEU A 34 -3.10 0.85 9.86
CA LEU A 34 -4.02 1.98 9.90
C LEU A 34 -5.42 1.54 10.30
N LEU A 35 -5.93 0.47 9.68
CA LEU A 35 -7.27 -0.04 9.94
C LEU A 35 -7.45 -0.53 11.37
N HIS A 36 -6.46 -1.24 11.92
CA HIS A 36 -6.47 -1.66 13.32
C HIS A 36 -6.56 -0.45 14.27
N ARG A 37 -5.85 0.63 13.95
CA ARG A 37 -5.89 1.87 14.74
C ARG A 37 -7.25 2.57 14.68
N ILE A 38 -7.88 2.66 13.51
CA ILE A 38 -9.13 3.44 13.33
C ILE A 38 -10.41 2.62 13.52
N MET A 39 -10.35 1.30 13.38
CA MET A 39 -11.49 0.38 13.49
C MET A 39 -11.04 -0.94 14.16
N PRO A 40 -10.61 -0.90 15.44
CA PRO A 40 -10.09 -2.08 16.13
C PRO A 40 -11.10 -3.22 16.24
N ASP A 41 -12.40 -2.90 16.31
CA ASP A 41 -13.48 -3.90 16.35
C ASP A 41 -13.63 -4.71 15.05
N LYS A 42 -13.16 -4.16 13.93
CA LYS A 42 -13.24 -4.79 12.60
C LYS A 42 -11.91 -5.39 12.16
N VAL A 43 -10.81 -4.77 12.54
CA VAL A 43 -9.45 -5.23 12.24
C VAL A 43 -8.74 -5.43 13.56
N THR A 44 -8.70 -6.67 14.02
CA THR A 44 -8.22 -7.05 15.35
C THR A 44 -6.69 -7.13 15.45
N SER A 45 -5.98 -7.15 14.32
CA SER A 45 -4.52 -7.22 14.27
C SER A 45 -3.94 -6.24 13.25
N PRO A 46 -2.83 -5.55 13.59
CA PRO A 46 -2.15 -4.65 12.67
C PRO A 46 -1.19 -5.38 11.71
N ILE A 47 -1.10 -6.72 11.79
CA ILE A 47 -0.18 -7.57 11.02
C ILE A 47 -0.64 -7.72 9.56
N CYS A 48 0.31 -7.78 8.62
CA CYS A 48 0.02 -8.04 7.21
C CYS A 48 -0.73 -9.36 7.05
N ARG A 49 -1.91 -9.28 6.42
CA ARG A 49 -2.80 -10.43 6.23
C ARG A 49 -2.23 -11.50 5.28
N ILE A 50 -1.21 -11.14 4.50
CA ILE A 50 -0.64 -12.00 3.45
C ILE A 50 0.61 -12.72 3.97
N CYS A 51 1.64 -11.98 4.42
CA CYS A 51 2.87 -12.61 4.89
C CYS A 51 2.86 -12.98 6.37
N GLN A 52 1.99 -12.37 7.19
CA GLN A 52 1.90 -12.59 8.65
C GLN A 52 3.21 -12.36 9.44
N VAL A 53 4.16 -11.62 8.87
CA VAL A 53 5.50 -11.41 9.49
C VAL A 53 5.53 -10.20 10.41
N ALA A 54 4.99 -9.07 9.94
CA ALA A 54 5.11 -7.78 10.62
C ALA A 54 3.84 -6.95 10.47
N SER A 55 3.75 -5.87 11.24
CA SER A 55 2.70 -4.87 11.09
C SER A 55 2.71 -4.29 9.66
N GLU A 56 1.55 -4.24 9.01
CA GLU A 56 1.46 -3.79 7.62
C GLU A 56 1.51 -2.27 7.52
N SER A 57 2.64 -1.74 7.08
CA SER A 57 2.75 -0.34 6.65
C SER A 57 2.10 -0.11 5.27
N PRO A 58 1.84 1.15 4.87
CA PRO A 58 1.40 1.46 3.51
C PRO A 58 2.31 0.87 2.43
N ASP A 59 3.62 0.89 2.68
CA ASP A 59 4.63 0.32 1.78
C ASP A 59 4.55 -1.21 1.74
N ASP A 60 4.37 -1.89 2.89
CA ASP A 60 4.18 -3.35 2.94
C ASP A 60 2.89 -3.78 2.23
N MET A 61 1.86 -2.94 2.27
CA MET A 61 0.62 -3.22 1.59
C MET A 61 0.79 -3.32 0.07
N ILE A 62 1.81 -2.69 -0.53
CA ILE A 62 1.94 -2.63 -2.00
C ILE A 62 3.28 -3.17 -2.50
N LEU A 63 4.39 -2.81 -1.86
CA LEU A 63 5.75 -2.97 -2.39
C LEU A 63 6.62 -3.94 -1.59
N THR A 64 6.57 -3.91 -0.26
CA THR A 64 7.60 -4.55 0.59
C THR A 64 7.17 -5.86 1.25
N CYS A 65 5.91 -6.29 1.06
CA CYS A 65 5.48 -7.61 1.53
C CYS A 65 6.29 -8.73 0.82
N PRO A 66 7.01 -9.59 1.56
CA PRO A 66 7.87 -10.62 0.95
C PRO A 66 7.11 -11.57 0.03
N THR A 67 5.90 -11.96 0.45
CA THR A 67 5.03 -12.85 -0.33
C THR A 67 4.48 -12.19 -1.60
N LYS A 68 4.34 -10.86 -1.63
CA LYS A 68 3.94 -10.14 -2.86
C LYS A 68 5.12 -9.98 -3.79
N GLN A 69 6.32 -9.71 -3.24
CA GLN A 69 7.53 -9.60 -4.04
C GLN A 69 7.86 -10.90 -4.77
N SER A 70 7.56 -12.07 -4.18
CA SER A 70 7.75 -13.35 -4.87
C SER A 70 6.80 -13.61 -6.04
N LEU A 71 5.81 -12.75 -6.29
CA LEU A 71 4.87 -12.86 -7.42
C LEU A 71 5.30 -12.05 -8.65
N PHE A 72 6.35 -11.24 -8.52
CA PHE A 72 6.93 -10.42 -9.59
C PHE A 72 8.35 -10.88 -9.89
#